data_AF-A0A7J5E6R7-F1
#
_entry.id   AF-A0A7J5E6R7-F1
#
_cell.length_a   1.000
_cell.length_b   1.000
_cell.length_c   1.000
_cell.angle_alpha   90.00
_cell.angle_beta   90.00
_cell.angle_gamma   90.00
#
_symmetry.space_group_name_H-M   'P 1'
#
loop_
_entity.id
_entity.type
_entity.pdbx_description
1 polymer ?
#
loop_
_entity_poly.entity_id
_entity_poly.type
_entity_poly.pdbx_seq_one_letter_code
_entity_poly.pdbx_strand_id
1 'polypeptide(L)'
;MPFWIENKTWHDGNIGVGISNKAFTVSDVYPNKQFTMLAKLQDYASNIFQNAHKFTLSLNSTDQWSDSILINKYEQVVLKTELSSNLLQSGNNTLKINSVETSASLNACIFDWYEIEYPRYLKLENDSLEFQFPFINNKTIRNIKLSNVLNKQMIMWKNGEQYKKYLIEAKNNELIFSDTVSGKDKFLITKEEGIGSPKIYYTKKFRNLRSSENKADYITVTHKKFFQKTNEYAEFISNGYNVETIVIDVDDIYDEFAYGFFNPEAIKDFLKSAYVYWQAPKPKYVLLIGGATYDYYGDKFKNLSSVKERVINYVPSFGAPVSDSWFVTWDTTGAFVPQMNIGRLPVTTNEQLQWYM
;
A
#
# COMPACT_ATOMS: atom_id res chain seq x y z
N MET A 1 -2.76 8.14 12.79
CA MET A 1 -3.56 7.35 11.84
C MET A 1 -3.09 7.71 10.46
N PRO A 2 -2.37 6.83 9.75
CA PRO A 2 -2.59 6.80 8.33
C PRO A 2 -4.00 6.23 8.18
N PHE A 3 -5.00 7.11 8.22
CA PHE A 3 -6.18 6.85 7.43
C PHE A 3 -5.66 6.61 6.02
N TRP A 4 -5.74 5.38 5.53
CA TRP A 4 -5.56 5.09 4.11
C TRP A 4 -6.80 5.64 3.42
N ILE A 5 -6.82 6.97 3.25
CA ILE A 5 -7.78 7.65 2.41
C ILE A 5 -7.32 7.37 0.97
N GLU A 6 -8.23 6.88 0.13
CA GLU A 6 -8.11 7.04 -1.32
C GLU A 6 -7.73 8.51 -1.61
N ASN A 7 -6.70 8.75 -2.42
CA ASN A 7 -6.05 10.07 -2.67
C ASN A 7 -4.75 10.39 -1.91
N LYS A 8 -3.95 9.40 -1.49
CA LYS A 8 -2.52 9.68 -1.26
C LYS A 8 -1.88 10.03 -2.62
N THR A 9 -1.34 11.23 -2.71
CA THR A 9 -0.50 11.65 -3.84
C THR A 9 0.93 11.20 -3.55
N TRP A 10 1.51 10.38 -4.41
CA TRP A 10 2.95 10.14 -4.35
C TRP A 10 3.66 11.34 -4.94
N HIS A 11 4.87 11.64 -4.46
CA HIS A 11 5.66 12.74 -4.96
C HIS A 11 6.87 12.18 -5.68
N ASP A 12 6.76 12.02 -7.01
CA ASP A 12 7.87 11.65 -7.91
C ASP A 12 8.58 12.91 -8.46
N GLY A 13 8.41 14.05 -7.78
CA GLY A 13 9.08 15.31 -8.06
C GLY A 13 8.15 16.46 -8.41
N ASN A 14 8.74 17.62 -8.70
CA ASN A 14 8.02 18.83 -9.08
C ASN A 14 8.18 19.11 -10.58
N ILE A 15 7.11 19.54 -11.22
CA ILE A 15 7.09 20.05 -12.59
C ILE A 15 6.79 21.54 -12.53
N GLY A 16 7.79 22.36 -12.91
CA GLY A 16 7.62 23.78 -13.20
C GLY A 16 7.28 24.02 -14.67
N VAL A 17 7.24 25.28 -15.09
CA VAL A 17 7.02 25.66 -16.50
C VAL A 17 8.06 24.99 -17.41
N GLY A 18 7.60 24.39 -18.52
CA GLY A 18 8.42 23.66 -19.47
C GLY A 18 8.00 22.20 -19.66
N ILE A 19 8.82 21.46 -20.40
CA ILE A 19 8.53 20.08 -20.81
C ILE A 19 9.29 19.10 -19.90
N SER A 20 8.54 18.22 -19.25
CA SER A 20 9.06 17.03 -18.58
C SER A 20 8.90 15.81 -19.49
N ASN A 21 9.98 15.04 -19.67
CA ASN A 21 10.01 13.83 -20.49
C ASN A 21 10.01 12.59 -19.59
N LYS A 22 9.09 11.65 -19.85
CA LYS A 22 8.99 10.36 -19.17
C LYS A 22 9.13 9.24 -20.19
N ALA A 23 10.24 8.49 -20.14
CA ALA A 23 10.54 7.41 -21.08
C ALA A 23 9.79 6.13 -20.69
N PHE A 24 9.25 5.41 -21.68
CA PHE A 24 8.60 4.12 -21.50
C PHE A 24 8.86 3.21 -22.71
N THR A 25 8.64 1.90 -22.54
CA THR A 25 8.82 0.91 -23.61
C THR A 25 7.51 0.22 -23.94
N VAL A 26 7.31 -0.10 -25.23
CA VAL A 26 6.17 -0.88 -25.71
C VAL A 26 6.62 -2.00 -26.64
N SER A 27 5.86 -3.09 -26.66
CA SER A 27 6.10 -4.24 -27.54
C SER A 27 4.78 -4.82 -28.04
N ASP A 28 4.84 -5.50 -29.19
CA ASP A 28 3.70 -6.22 -29.80
C ASP A 28 2.40 -5.39 -29.89
N VAL A 29 2.52 -4.11 -30.22
CA VAL A 29 1.38 -3.18 -30.32
C VAL A 29 0.39 -3.66 -31.38
N TYR A 30 -0.90 -3.70 -31.02
CA TYR A 30 -1.97 -4.00 -31.96
C TYR A 30 -2.38 -2.72 -32.72
N PRO A 31 -2.28 -2.70 -34.06
CA PRO A 31 -2.47 -1.48 -34.85
C PRO A 31 -3.95 -1.07 -34.96
N ASN A 32 -4.18 0.17 -35.41
CA ASN A 32 -5.51 0.73 -35.72
C ASN A 32 -6.50 0.70 -34.56
N LYS A 33 -5.99 0.93 -33.35
CA LYS A 33 -6.79 1.05 -32.12
C LYS A 33 -6.39 2.32 -31.38
N GLN A 34 -7.14 2.67 -30.35
CA GLN A 34 -6.77 3.77 -29.46
C GLN A 34 -5.92 3.22 -28.31
N PHE A 35 -5.00 4.06 -27.83
CA PHE A 35 -4.28 3.86 -26.58
C PHE A 35 -4.41 5.13 -25.74
N THR A 36 -4.31 4.98 -24.42
CA THR A 36 -4.50 6.07 -23.45
C THR A 36 -3.17 6.43 -22.80
N MET A 37 -2.92 7.72 -22.62
CA MET A 37 -1.86 8.22 -21.73
C MET A 37 -2.50 9.00 -20.58
N LEU A 38 -2.07 8.68 -19.37
CA LEU A 38 -2.53 9.28 -18.13
C LEU A 38 -1.34 9.90 -17.38
N ALA A 39 -1.56 11.05 -16.75
CA ALA A 39 -0.57 11.66 -15.85
C ALA A 39 -1.29 12.34 -14.68
N LYS A 40 -0.95 11.96 -13.44
CA LYS A 40 -1.53 12.55 -12.24
C LYS A 40 -0.65 13.67 -11.71
N LEU A 41 -1.28 14.82 -11.47
CA LEU A 41 -0.65 16.06 -11.01
C LEU A 41 -1.43 16.67 -9.85
N GLN A 42 -0.75 17.45 -9.02
CA GLN A 42 -1.34 18.23 -7.94
C GLN A 42 -0.70 19.61 -7.86
N ASP A 43 -1.46 20.66 -7.51
CA ASP A 43 -0.88 21.96 -7.15
C ASP A 43 0.14 21.82 -6.01
N TYR A 44 1.33 22.39 -6.23
CA TYR A 44 2.36 22.50 -5.19
C TYR A 44 2.51 23.93 -4.72
N ALA A 45 2.70 24.85 -5.67
CA ALA A 45 2.90 26.26 -5.36
C ALA A 45 2.32 27.14 -6.48
N SER A 46 1.35 27.96 -6.07
CA SER A 46 0.73 28.98 -6.90
C SER A 46 0.35 30.23 -6.09
N ASN A 47 0.50 31.40 -6.72
CA ASN A 47 0.14 32.70 -6.14
C ASN A 47 -1.28 33.15 -6.50
N ILE A 48 -1.95 32.45 -7.43
CA ILE A 48 -3.34 32.68 -7.82
C ILE A 48 -4.17 31.41 -7.56
N PHE A 49 -5.48 31.56 -7.40
CA PHE A 49 -6.35 30.44 -7.09
C PHE A 49 -6.91 29.74 -8.34
N GLN A 50 -7.45 30.51 -9.29
CA GLN A 50 -8.06 29.98 -10.50
C GLN A 50 -7.06 29.87 -11.64
N ASN A 51 -7.14 28.80 -12.43
CA ASN A 51 -6.30 28.57 -13.61
C ASN A 51 -4.80 28.73 -13.31
N ALA A 52 -4.40 28.29 -12.09
CA ALA A 52 -3.05 28.45 -11.57
C ALA A 52 -2.02 27.75 -12.46
N HIS A 53 -2.39 26.59 -13.00
CA HIS A 53 -1.54 25.81 -13.89
C HIS A 53 -2.28 25.41 -15.16
N LYS A 54 -1.52 25.17 -16.22
CA LYS A 54 -2.03 24.72 -17.51
C LYS A 54 -1.12 23.63 -18.06
N PHE A 55 -1.66 22.45 -18.34
CA PHE A 55 -0.87 21.32 -18.81
C PHE A 55 -1.38 20.73 -20.12
N THR A 56 -0.46 20.23 -20.93
CA THR A 56 -0.74 19.47 -22.16
C THR A 56 0.13 18.22 -22.23
N LEU A 57 -0.38 17.15 -22.84
CA LEU A 57 0.35 15.90 -23.07
C LEU A 57 0.71 15.75 -24.55
N SER A 58 1.87 15.17 -24.86
CA SER A 58 2.21 14.72 -26.21
C SER A 58 3.09 13.46 -26.19
N LEU A 59 3.23 12.81 -27.35
CA LEU A 59 3.99 11.58 -27.53
C LEU A 59 5.21 11.80 -28.43
N ASN A 60 6.35 11.24 -28.07
CA ASN A 60 7.56 11.19 -28.88
C ASN A 60 7.93 12.57 -29.46
N SER A 61 8.36 12.64 -30.71
CA SER A 61 8.65 13.89 -31.43
C SER A 61 7.42 14.50 -32.11
N THR A 62 6.20 14.12 -31.73
CA THR A 62 5.00 14.74 -32.30
C THR A 62 4.78 16.12 -31.70
N ASP A 63 4.48 17.11 -32.56
CA ASP A 63 4.01 18.44 -32.13
C ASP A 63 2.50 18.45 -31.86
N GLN A 64 1.88 17.26 -31.81
CA GLN A 64 0.47 17.09 -31.48
C GLN A 64 0.31 17.07 -29.97
N TRP A 65 -0.07 18.21 -29.43
CA TRP A 65 -0.44 18.36 -28.03
C TRP A 65 -1.92 18.07 -27.83
N SER A 66 -2.25 17.39 -26.73
CA SER A 66 -3.64 17.29 -26.28
C SER A 66 -4.22 18.66 -25.96
N ASP A 67 -5.55 18.73 -25.87
CA ASP A 67 -6.20 19.88 -25.27
C ASP A 67 -5.60 20.16 -23.87
N SER A 68 -5.51 21.45 -23.56
CA SER A 68 -4.93 21.87 -22.30
C SER A 68 -5.90 21.74 -21.15
N ILE A 69 -5.43 21.20 -20.03
CA ILE A 69 -6.19 21.12 -18.78
C ILE A 69 -5.68 22.20 -17.84
N LEU A 70 -6.61 22.94 -17.25
CA LEU A 70 -6.33 23.96 -16.23
C LEU A 70 -6.48 23.32 -14.85
N ILE A 71 -5.58 23.69 -13.93
CA ILE A 71 -5.56 23.20 -12.55
C ILE A 71 -5.61 24.39 -11.62
N ASN A 72 -6.53 24.38 -10.67
CA ASN A 72 -6.63 25.40 -9.63
C ASN A 72 -5.69 25.09 -8.45
N LYS A 73 -5.50 26.09 -7.60
CA LYS A 73 -4.78 25.91 -6.35
C LYS A 73 -5.46 24.86 -5.46
N TYR A 74 -4.66 24.03 -4.80
CA TYR A 74 -5.08 22.88 -3.98
C TYR A 74 -5.82 21.74 -4.71
N GLU A 75 -5.85 21.77 -6.04
CA GLU A 75 -6.51 20.73 -6.84
C GLU A 75 -5.56 19.59 -7.21
N GLN A 76 -6.13 18.40 -7.38
CA GLN A 76 -5.48 17.23 -7.97
C GLN A 76 -6.21 16.88 -9.27
N VAL A 77 -5.46 16.52 -10.30
CA VAL A 77 -6.03 16.14 -11.59
C VAL A 77 -5.32 14.92 -12.18
N VAL A 78 -6.06 14.11 -12.93
CA VAL A 78 -5.48 13.12 -13.84
C VAL A 78 -5.68 13.64 -15.26
N LEU A 79 -4.59 14.05 -15.89
CA LEU A 79 -4.56 14.37 -17.31
C LEU A 79 -4.80 13.09 -18.10
N LYS A 80 -5.65 13.14 -19.12
CA LYS A 80 -5.95 12.01 -20.00
C LYS A 80 -5.91 12.45 -21.45
N THR A 81 -5.25 11.68 -22.29
CA THR A 81 -5.34 11.81 -23.75
C THR A 81 -5.41 10.44 -24.42
N GLU A 82 -6.12 10.36 -25.54
CA GLU A 82 -6.27 9.15 -26.34
C GLU A 82 -5.72 9.39 -27.75
N LEU A 83 -4.85 8.49 -28.20
CA LEU A 83 -4.13 8.60 -29.47
C LEU A 83 -4.22 7.28 -30.24
N SER A 84 -3.94 7.33 -31.55
CA SER A 84 -3.88 6.12 -32.37
C SER A 84 -2.66 5.27 -32.02
N SER A 85 -2.84 3.96 -31.82
CA SER A 85 -1.76 3.01 -31.53
C SER A 85 -0.70 2.95 -32.63
N ASN A 86 -1.00 3.43 -33.83
CA ASN A 86 -0.04 3.54 -34.93
C ASN A 86 1.05 4.60 -34.67
N LEU A 87 0.86 5.48 -33.70
CA LEU A 87 1.88 6.48 -33.29
C LEU A 87 2.93 5.91 -32.33
N LEU A 88 2.67 4.74 -31.74
CA LEU A 88 3.61 4.06 -30.86
C LEU A 88 4.73 3.41 -31.67
N GLN A 89 5.97 3.59 -31.21
CA GLN A 89 7.15 2.95 -31.80
C GLN A 89 7.47 1.68 -31.01
N SER A 90 7.72 0.55 -31.67
CA SER A 90 8.19 -0.64 -30.94
C SER A 90 9.52 -0.33 -30.25
N GLY A 91 9.62 -0.63 -28.96
CA GLY A 91 10.74 -0.22 -28.12
C GLY A 91 10.48 1.10 -27.41
N ASN A 92 11.45 2.02 -27.47
CA ASN A 92 11.45 3.24 -26.66
C ASN A 92 10.48 4.30 -27.18
N ASN A 93 9.70 4.88 -26.26
CA ASN A 93 8.83 6.03 -26.47
C ASN A 93 9.02 7.03 -25.33
N THR A 94 8.52 8.24 -25.53
CA THR A 94 8.58 9.32 -24.55
C THR A 94 7.21 9.98 -24.40
N LEU A 95 6.66 9.96 -23.19
CA LEU A 95 5.55 10.81 -22.79
C LEU A 95 6.11 12.20 -22.44
N LYS A 96 5.53 13.24 -23.03
CA LYS A 96 5.86 14.63 -22.74
C LYS A 96 4.73 15.27 -21.95
N ILE A 97 5.06 15.80 -20.78
CA ILE A 97 4.15 16.57 -19.93
C ILE A 97 4.64 18.01 -19.96
N ASN A 98 3.86 18.90 -20.58
CA ASN A 98 4.24 20.29 -20.74
C ASN A 98 3.42 21.17 -19.80
N SER A 99 4.10 21.86 -18.88
CA SER A 99 3.53 22.94 -18.08
C SER A 99 3.66 24.24 -18.86
N VAL A 100 2.53 24.79 -19.27
CA VAL A 100 2.46 26.05 -20.01
C VAL A 100 2.43 27.20 -19.02
N GLU A 101 3.13 28.28 -19.35
CA GLU A 101 3.11 29.51 -18.57
C GLU A 101 1.67 30.04 -18.43
N THR A 102 1.31 30.44 -17.22
CA THR A 102 0.01 31.04 -16.86
C THR A 102 0.25 32.43 -16.29
N SER A 103 -0.81 33.13 -15.87
CA SER A 103 -0.66 34.39 -15.14
C SER A 103 -0.12 34.21 -13.70
N ALA A 104 0.11 32.97 -13.25
CA ALA A 104 0.68 32.69 -11.95
C ALA A 104 2.20 32.95 -11.98
N SER A 105 2.72 33.80 -11.09
CA SER A 105 4.16 34.03 -10.94
C SER A 105 4.87 32.86 -10.24
N LEU A 106 4.12 32.04 -9.51
CA LEU A 106 4.54 30.73 -9.02
C LEU A 106 3.71 29.68 -9.75
N ASN A 107 4.36 28.82 -10.52
CA ASN A 107 3.71 27.72 -11.26
C ASN A 107 4.55 26.45 -11.08
N ALA A 108 4.21 25.70 -10.04
CA ALA A 108 4.76 24.38 -9.80
C ALA A 108 3.67 23.40 -9.38
N CYS A 109 3.69 22.21 -9.99
CA CYS A 109 2.87 21.07 -9.60
C CYS A 109 3.74 19.93 -9.09
N ILE A 110 3.21 19.17 -8.14
CA ILE A 110 3.71 17.85 -7.78
C ILE A 110 3.30 16.88 -8.89
N PHE A 111 4.26 16.11 -9.38
CA PHE A 111 4.05 14.95 -10.23
C PHE A 111 3.96 13.68 -9.38
N ASP A 112 2.94 12.87 -9.66
CA ASP A 112 2.65 11.65 -8.91
C ASP A 112 3.03 10.42 -9.72
N TRP A 113 2.29 10.13 -10.78
CA TRP A 113 2.54 8.99 -11.66
C TRP A 113 2.07 9.28 -13.08
N TYR A 114 2.52 8.44 -14.02
CA TYR A 114 1.99 8.36 -15.36
C TYR A 114 1.70 6.90 -15.72
N GLU A 115 0.70 6.66 -16.57
CA GLU A 115 0.30 5.33 -17.01
C GLU A 115 0.00 5.34 -18.50
N ILE A 116 0.41 4.28 -19.20
CA ILE A 116 0.17 4.10 -20.64
C ILE A 116 -0.58 2.79 -20.84
N GLU A 117 -1.83 2.89 -21.29
CA GLU A 117 -2.66 1.73 -21.60
C GLU A 117 -2.75 1.57 -23.11
N TYR A 118 -2.19 0.48 -23.66
CA TYR A 118 -2.17 0.27 -25.11
C TYR A 118 -2.60 -1.14 -25.51
N PRO A 119 -3.23 -1.29 -26.69
CA PRO A 119 -3.68 -2.59 -27.17
C PRO A 119 -2.46 -3.37 -27.68
N ARG A 120 -2.38 -4.64 -27.27
CA ARG A 120 -1.24 -5.52 -27.54
C ARG A 120 -1.72 -6.85 -28.12
N TYR A 121 -0.93 -7.48 -28.98
CA TYR A 121 -1.16 -8.88 -29.35
C TYR A 121 -1.00 -9.79 -28.13
N LEU A 122 -1.82 -10.84 -28.06
CA LEU A 122 -1.72 -11.85 -27.00
C LEU A 122 -0.54 -12.78 -27.28
N LYS A 123 0.67 -12.30 -26.98
CA LYS A 123 1.91 -13.01 -27.17
C LYS A 123 2.56 -13.22 -25.80
N LEU A 124 2.83 -14.47 -25.45
CA LEU A 124 3.43 -14.77 -24.16
C LEU A 124 4.89 -14.34 -24.14
N GLU A 125 5.33 -13.88 -22.98
CA GLU A 125 6.74 -13.67 -22.67
C GLU A 125 7.11 -14.62 -21.54
N ASN A 126 8.15 -15.44 -21.74
CA ASN A 126 8.55 -16.48 -20.79
C ASN A 126 7.41 -17.43 -20.38
N ASP A 127 6.55 -17.81 -21.35
CA ASP A 127 5.36 -18.62 -21.10
C ASP A 127 4.42 -18.04 -20.05
N SER A 128 4.34 -16.72 -19.93
CA SER A 128 3.42 -16.04 -19.04
C SER A 128 2.76 -14.85 -19.74
N LEU A 129 1.49 -14.61 -19.45
CA LEU A 129 0.77 -13.41 -19.87
C LEU A 129 -0.43 -13.14 -18.96
N GLU A 130 -0.56 -11.90 -18.49
CA GLU A 130 -1.81 -11.36 -17.97
C GLU A 130 -2.49 -10.51 -19.04
N PHE A 131 -3.79 -10.70 -19.25
CA PHE A 131 -4.54 -9.94 -20.26
C PHE A 131 -6.02 -9.81 -19.92
N GLN A 132 -6.65 -8.81 -20.53
CA GLN A 132 -8.08 -8.52 -20.45
C GLN A 132 -8.57 -7.89 -21.74
N PHE A 133 -9.89 -7.83 -21.94
CA PHE A 133 -10.50 -7.26 -23.15
C PHE A 133 -11.47 -6.12 -22.80
N PRO A 134 -10.98 -4.97 -22.30
CA PRO A 134 -11.82 -3.91 -21.73
C PRO A 134 -12.80 -3.30 -22.75
N PHE A 135 -12.52 -3.47 -24.05
CA PHE A 135 -13.38 -3.02 -25.15
C PHE A 135 -14.61 -3.93 -25.41
N ILE A 136 -14.74 -5.07 -24.73
CA ILE A 136 -15.91 -5.95 -24.86
C ILE A 136 -17.03 -5.45 -23.94
N ASN A 137 -18.03 -4.79 -24.52
CA ASN A 137 -19.16 -4.23 -23.78
C ASN A 137 -20.15 -5.30 -23.29
N ASN A 138 -20.42 -6.32 -24.11
CA ASN A 138 -21.41 -7.36 -23.83
C ASN A 138 -20.76 -8.73 -23.75
N LYS A 139 -21.13 -9.49 -22.72
CA LYS A 139 -20.65 -10.86 -22.47
C LYS A 139 -20.99 -11.76 -23.67
N THR A 140 -19.98 -12.40 -24.25
CA THR A 140 -20.13 -13.05 -25.55
C THR A 140 -19.06 -14.12 -25.78
N ILE A 141 -19.38 -15.17 -26.54
CA ILE A 141 -18.44 -16.25 -26.86
C ILE A 141 -17.37 -15.73 -27.83
N ARG A 142 -16.10 -16.00 -27.53
CA ARG A 142 -14.95 -15.65 -28.36
C ARG A 142 -13.97 -16.80 -28.44
N ASN A 143 -13.34 -16.92 -29.60
CA ASN A 143 -12.13 -17.72 -29.77
C ASN A 143 -10.94 -16.82 -29.51
N ILE A 144 -10.19 -17.12 -28.47
CA ILE A 144 -9.00 -16.39 -28.07
C ILE A 144 -7.79 -17.18 -28.56
N LYS A 145 -6.91 -16.50 -29.28
CA LYS A 145 -5.65 -17.04 -29.79
C LYS A 145 -4.49 -16.35 -29.10
N LEU A 146 -3.58 -17.14 -28.54
CA LEU A 146 -2.31 -16.71 -27.97
C LEU A 146 -1.16 -17.31 -28.78
N SER A 147 -0.07 -16.56 -28.89
CA SER A 147 1.13 -16.95 -29.63
C SER A 147 2.39 -16.93 -28.76
N ASN A 148 3.49 -17.47 -29.30
CA ASN A 148 4.78 -17.57 -28.62
C ASN A 148 4.72 -18.41 -27.34
N VAL A 149 3.95 -19.49 -27.37
CA VAL A 149 3.89 -20.47 -26.28
C VAL A 149 5.00 -21.50 -26.51
N LEU A 150 6.00 -21.52 -25.63
CA LEU A 150 7.15 -22.41 -25.72
C LEU A 150 6.92 -23.72 -24.97
N ASN A 151 6.09 -23.69 -23.91
CA ASN A 151 5.72 -24.88 -23.15
C ASN A 151 4.43 -25.52 -23.67
N LYS A 152 4.42 -26.86 -23.72
CA LYS A 152 3.30 -27.62 -24.26
C LYS A 152 2.09 -27.60 -23.33
N GLN A 153 2.30 -27.69 -22.03
CA GLN A 153 1.24 -27.71 -21.02
C GLN A 153 1.19 -26.36 -20.31
N MET A 154 0.05 -25.69 -20.45
CA MET A 154 -0.19 -24.38 -19.87
C MET A 154 -1.38 -24.41 -18.93
N ILE A 155 -1.34 -23.55 -17.93
CA ILE A 155 -2.44 -23.32 -17.00
C ILE A 155 -2.93 -21.91 -17.21
N MET A 156 -4.24 -21.78 -17.35
CA MET A 156 -4.88 -20.48 -17.45
C MET A 156 -5.95 -20.33 -16.38
N TRP A 157 -5.94 -19.20 -15.69
CA TRP A 157 -7.00 -18.78 -14.81
C TRP A 157 -7.77 -17.64 -15.45
N LYS A 158 -9.08 -17.70 -15.31
CA LYS A 158 -9.98 -16.60 -15.55
C LYS A 158 -10.54 -16.13 -14.22
N ASN A 159 -10.38 -14.84 -13.96
CA ASN A 159 -11.01 -14.11 -12.88
C ASN A 159 -12.11 -13.21 -13.45
N GLY A 160 -13.36 -13.69 -13.39
CA GLY A 160 -14.56 -12.95 -13.80
C GLY A 160 -15.63 -13.08 -12.71
N GLU A 161 -16.90 -13.28 -13.09
CA GLU A 161 -17.98 -13.58 -12.12
C GLU A 161 -17.68 -14.82 -11.25
N GLN A 162 -16.95 -15.79 -11.81
CA GLN A 162 -16.47 -16.97 -11.11
C GLN A 162 -15.03 -17.24 -11.51
N TYR A 163 -14.24 -17.77 -10.58
CA TYR A 163 -12.90 -18.28 -10.86
C TYR A 163 -13.00 -19.57 -11.67
N LYS A 164 -12.27 -19.64 -12.79
CA LYS A 164 -12.19 -20.85 -13.61
C LYS A 164 -10.74 -21.15 -13.98
N LYS A 165 -10.31 -22.39 -13.72
CA LYS A 165 -9.00 -22.92 -14.12
C LYS A 165 -9.16 -23.74 -15.40
N TYR A 166 -8.22 -23.57 -16.32
CA TYR A 166 -8.09 -24.34 -17.54
C TYR A 166 -6.73 -25.01 -17.58
N LEU A 167 -6.71 -26.27 -17.97
CA LEU A 167 -5.51 -26.98 -18.39
C LEU A 167 -5.56 -27.02 -19.92
N ILE A 168 -4.61 -26.38 -20.58
CA ILE A 168 -4.64 -26.19 -22.03
C ILE A 168 -3.31 -26.64 -22.63
N GLU A 169 -3.40 -27.37 -23.73
CA GLU A 169 -2.25 -27.85 -24.48
C GLU A 169 -1.98 -26.92 -25.67
N ALA A 170 -0.78 -26.37 -25.75
CA ALA A 170 -0.34 -25.57 -26.89
C ALA A 170 0.01 -26.48 -28.08
N LYS A 171 -0.28 -26.01 -29.30
CA LYS A 171 0.05 -26.68 -30.56
C LYS A 171 0.70 -25.67 -31.51
N ASN A 172 1.80 -26.06 -32.14
CA ASN A 172 2.55 -25.19 -33.08
C ASN A 172 2.90 -23.81 -32.48
N ASN A 173 3.32 -23.78 -31.21
CA ASN A 173 3.64 -22.57 -30.44
C ASN A 173 2.48 -21.58 -30.28
N GLU A 174 1.24 -22.05 -30.48
CA GLU A 174 0.02 -21.29 -30.32
C GLU A 174 -0.95 -22.01 -29.38
N LEU A 175 -1.82 -21.24 -28.75
CA LEU A 175 -2.89 -21.74 -27.92
C LEU A 175 -4.19 -21.08 -28.35
N ILE A 176 -5.21 -21.90 -28.62
CA ILE A 176 -6.54 -21.41 -28.99
C ILE A 176 -7.54 -22.02 -28.03
N PHE A 177 -8.38 -21.19 -27.43
CA PHE A 177 -9.50 -21.64 -26.61
C PHE A 177 -10.75 -20.80 -26.85
N SER A 178 -11.89 -21.37 -26.53
CA SER A 178 -13.19 -20.69 -26.63
C SER A 178 -13.74 -20.48 -25.23
N ASP A 179 -14.15 -19.25 -24.92
CA ASP A 179 -14.87 -18.95 -23.69
C ASP A 179 -15.85 -17.80 -23.90
N THR A 180 -16.79 -17.66 -22.98
CA THR A 180 -17.64 -16.49 -22.87
C THR A 180 -16.89 -15.38 -22.15
N VAL A 181 -16.60 -14.27 -22.81
CA VAL A 181 -15.72 -13.20 -22.30
C VAL A 181 -16.53 -11.92 -22.06
N SER A 182 -16.24 -11.24 -20.96
CA SER A 182 -16.70 -9.87 -20.65
C SER A 182 -15.52 -8.90 -20.57
N GLY A 183 -15.78 -7.59 -20.68
CA GLY A 183 -14.75 -6.57 -20.48
C GLY A 183 -14.17 -6.47 -19.07
N LYS A 184 -14.76 -7.18 -18.09
CA LYS A 184 -14.28 -7.26 -16.70
C LYS A 184 -13.49 -8.53 -16.42
N ASP A 185 -13.46 -9.48 -17.35
CA ASP A 185 -12.75 -10.74 -17.16
C ASP A 185 -11.24 -10.50 -17.30
N LYS A 186 -10.48 -10.91 -16.28
CA LYS A 186 -9.02 -10.95 -16.31
C LYS A 186 -8.54 -12.38 -16.51
N PHE A 187 -7.52 -12.55 -17.34
CA PHE A 187 -6.92 -13.84 -17.63
C PHE A 187 -5.44 -13.81 -17.23
N LEU A 188 -4.99 -14.88 -16.60
CA LEU A 188 -3.59 -15.16 -16.36
C LEU A 188 -3.28 -16.53 -16.97
N ILE A 189 -2.34 -16.61 -17.88
CA ILE A 189 -1.81 -17.87 -18.39
C ILE A 189 -0.35 -18.00 -17.96
N THR A 190 0.03 -19.16 -17.44
CA THR A 190 1.43 -19.47 -17.13
C THR A 190 1.69 -20.99 -17.18
N LYS A 191 2.96 -21.38 -17.16
CA LYS A 191 3.39 -22.77 -16.93
C LYS A 191 3.36 -23.10 -15.44
N GLU A 192 3.28 -24.38 -15.07
CA GLU A 192 3.22 -24.83 -13.67
C GLU A 192 4.38 -24.25 -12.82
N GLU A 193 5.59 -24.24 -13.38
CA GLU A 193 6.80 -23.70 -12.74
C GLU A 193 6.74 -22.18 -12.50
N GLY A 194 5.87 -21.47 -13.22
CA GLY A 194 5.63 -20.03 -13.03
C GLY A 194 4.72 -19.72 -11.85
N ILE A 195 4.08 -20.72 -11.26
CA ILE A 195 3.22 -20.56 -10.09
C ILE A 195 4.11 -20.41 -8.86
N GLY A 196 4.14 -19.19 -8.31
CA GLY A 196 4.87 -18.91 -7.07
C GLY A 196 4.35 -19.76 -5.90
N SER A 197 5.28 -20.26 -5.09
CA SER A 197 4.93 -20.86 -3.79
C SER A 197 4.94 -19.80 -2.70
N PRO A 198 4.03 -19.88 -1.70
CA PRO A 198 4.03 -18.93 -0.60
C PRO A 198 5.33 -19.04 0.20
N LYS A 199 5.90 -17.89 0.57
CA LYS A 199 7.05 -17.85 1.48
C LYS A 199 6.57 -18.08 2.91
N ILE A 200 6.95 -19.21 3.49
CA ILE A 200 6.69 -19.52 4.90
C ILE A 200 7.86 -18.93 5.71
N TYR A 201 7.56 -17.99 6.62
CA TYR A 201 8.59 -17.32 7.42
C TYR A 201 8.95 -18.13 8.67
N TYR A 202 7.96 -18.43 9.51
CA TYR A 202 8.12 -19.25 10.70
C TYR A 202 6.77 -19.78 11.14
N THR A 203 6.79 -20.88 11.89
CA THR A 203 5.60 -21.40 12.59
C THR A 203 5.50 -20.74 13.95
N LYS A 204 4.31 -20.25 14.33
CA LYS A 204 4.06 -19.67 15.64
C LYS A 204 2.91 -20.37 16.34
N LYS A 205 3.07 -20.58 17.65
CA LYS A 205 1.95 -20.93 18.53
C LYS A 205 1.31 -19.62 19.02
N PHE A 206 0.08 -19.37 18.60
CA PHE A 206 -0.67 -18.18 19.03
C PHE A 206 -1.01 -18.25 20.52
N ARG A 207 -0.92 -17.11 21.21
CA ARG A 207 -1.32 -16.97 22.62
C ARG A 207 -2.84 -16.94 22.79
N ASN A 208 -3.58 -16.65 21.72
CA ASN A 208 -5.03 -16.43 21.70
C ASN A 208 -5.43 -15.27 22.63
N LEU A 209 -4.95 -14.08 22.31
CA LEU A 209 -5.30 -12.82 22.96
C LEU A 209 -6.79 -12.49 22.84
N ARG A 210 -7.50 -13.10 21.89
CA ARG A 210 -8.96 -12.98 21.73
C ARG A 210 -9.79 -13.85 22.68
N SER A 211 -9.16 -14.79 23.39
CA SER A 211 -9.88 -15.66 24.32
C SER A 211 -10.58 -14.85 25.42
N SER A 212 -11.85 -15.16 25.69
CA SER A 212 -12.60 -14.61 26.82
C SER A 212 -12.10 -15.12 28.18
N GLU A 213 -11.30 -16.20 28.17
CA GLU A 213 -10.68 -16.77 29.37
C GLU A 213 -9.50 -15.94 29.89
N ASN A 214 -8.97 -15.02 29.07
CA ASN A 214 -7.94 -14.10 29.52
C ASN A 214 -8.50 -13.12 30.56
N LYS A 215 -7.67 -12.70 31.50
CA LYS A 215 -7.98 -11.71 32.54
C LYS A 215 -6.71 -11.00 32.97
N ALA A 216 -6.81 -9.71 33.32
CA ALA A 216 -5.73 -8.91 33.92
C ALA A 216 -6.29 -7.54 34.32
N ASP A 217 -5.80 -6.97 35.42
CA ASP A 217 -5.99 -5.55 35.75
C ASP A 217 -5.00 -4.66 34.98
N TYR A 218 -3.78 -5.17 34.78
CA TYR A 218 -2.63 -4.43 34.27
C TYR A 218 -1.99 -5.15 33.07
N ILE A 219 -2.10 -4.54 31.90
CA ILE A 219 -1.50 -5.05 30.66
C ILE A 219 -0.21 -4.29 30.39
N THR A 220 0.90 -5.02 30.26
CA THR A 220 2.15 -4.46 29.74
C THR A 220 2.37 -4.93 28.32
N VAL A 221 2.48 -3.99 27.37
CA VAL A 221 2.85 -4.28 25.99
C VAL A 221 4.30 -3.89 25.78
N THR A 222 5.11 -4.83 25.31
CA THR A 222 6.56 -4.65 25.17
C THR A 222 7.08 -5.34 23.91
N HIS A 223 8.29 -5.01 23.48
CA HIS A 223 8.97 -5.74 22.41
C HIS A 223 9.77 -6.91 23.00
N LYS A 224 9.88 -8.05 22.29
CA LYS A 224 10.67 -9.23 22.73
C LYS A 224 12.04 -8.94 23.35
N LYS A 225 12.72 -7.89 22.88
CA LYS A 225 14.02 -7.41 23.42
C LYS A 225 13.98 -7.13 24.93
N PHE A 226 12.85 -6.62 25.42
CA PHE A 226 12.66 -6.19 26.81
C PHE A 226 11.79 -7.18 27.60
N PHE A 227 11.39 -8.30 27.01
CA PHE A 227 10.33 -9.17 27.55
C PHE A 227 10.70 -9.75 28.92
N GLN A 228 11.92 -10.26 29.09
CA GLN A 228 12.37 -10.80 30.37
C GLN A 228 12.30 -9.75 31.50
N LYS A 229 12.91 -8.58 31.29
CA LYS A 229 12.89 -7.49 32.27
C LYS A 229 11.49 -6.96 32.53
N THR A 230 10.65 -6.94 31.49
CA THR A 230 9.25 -6.54 31.63
C THR A 230 8.46 -7.51 32.51
N ASN A 231 8.74 -8.82 32.46
CA ASN A 231 8.13 -9.79 33.38
C ASN A 231 8.58 -9.56 34.82
N GLU A 232 9.87 -9.30 35.07
CA GLU A 232 10.37 -8.97 36.42
C GLU A 232 9.62 -7.76 37.01
N TYR A 233 9.39 -6.71 36.22
CA TYR A 233 8.58 -5.57 36.63
C TYR A 233 7.10 -5.90 36.83
N ALA A 234 6.50 -6.68 35.93
CA ALA A 234 5.09 -7.07 36.06
C ALA A 234 4.86 -7.93 37.32
N GLU A 235 5.81 -8.78 37.70
CA GLU A 235 5.79 -9.51 38.96
C GLU A 235 5.91 -8.58 40.18
N PHE A 236 6.81 -7.59 40.12
CA PHE A 236 6.90 -6.55 41.16
C PHE A 236 5.58 -5.78 41.34
N ILE A 237 4.93 -5.36 40.24
CA ILE A 237 3.62 -4.70 40.29
C ILE A 237 2.54 -5.62 40.85
N SER A 238 2.49 -6.87 40.39
CA SER A 238 1.53 -7.87 40.88
C SER A 238 1.64 -8.06 42.39
N ASN A 239 2.87 -8.23 42.90
CA ASN A 239 3.13 -8.46 44.31
C ASN A 239 2.93 -7.20 45.18
N GLY A 240 3.35 -6.04 44.68
CA GLY A 240 3.28 -4.77 45.42
C GLY A 240 1.88 -4.19 45.53
N TYR A 241 1.03 -4.43 44.52
CA TYR A 241 -0.31 -3.84 44.45
C TYR A 241 -1.45 -4.87 44.48
N ASN A 242 -1.14 -6.17 44.53
CA ASN A 242 -2.11 -7.26 44.54
C ASN A 242 -3.09 -7.17 43.36
N VAL A 243 -2.55 -7.06 42.15
CA VAL A 243 -3.28 -6.93 40.88
C VAL A 243 -2.85 -8.01 39.90
N GLU A 244 -3.76 -8.46 39.03
CA GLU A 244 -3.44 -9.44 37.99
C GLU A 244 -2.72 -8.75 36.82
N THR A 245 -1.48 -9.16 36.53
CA THR A 245 -0.66 -8.57 35.48
C THR A 245 -0.48 -9.53 34.30
N ILE A 246 -0.34 -8.98 33.10
CA ILE A 246 0.03 -9.76 31.92
C ILE A 246 1.01 -8.98 31.05
N VAL A 247 2.11 -9.64 30.66
CA VAL A 247 3.08 -9.10 29.70
C VAL A 247 2.82 -9.70 28.33
N ILE A 248 2.71 -8.85 27.32
CA ILE A 248 2.39 -9.22 25.94
C ILE A 248 3.48 -8.67 25.02
N ASP A 249 4.01 -9.54 24.17
CA ASP A 249 4.90 -9.11 23.10
C ASP A 249 4.06 -8.41 22.04
N VAL A 250 4.47 -7.23 21.60
CA VAL A 250 3.75 -6.45 20.59
C VAL A 250 3.60 -7.23 19.27
N ASP A 251 4.54 -8.12 18.98
CA ASP A 251 4.46 -9.01 17.81
C ASP A 251 3.28 -10.02 17.93
N ASP A 252 2.91 -10.47 19.14
CA ASP A 252 1.71 -11.30 19.35
C ASP A 252 0.43 -10.54 19.01
N ILE A 253 0.40 -9.24 19.29
CA ILE A 253 -0.73 -8.36 18.94
C ILE A 253 -0.82 -8.21 17.43
N TYR A 254 0.30 -7.99 16.73
CA TYR A 254 0.29 -7.88 15.28
C TYR A 254 -0.13 -9.18 14.60
N ASP A 255 0.35 -10.32 15.09
CA ASP A 255 -0.03 -11.62 14.54
C ASP A 255 -1.53 -11.88 14.63
N GLU A 256 -2.15 -11.53 15.77
CA GLU A 256 -3.57 -11.74 15.95
C GLU A 256 -4.42 -10.64 15.31
N PHE A 257 -4.10 -9.36 15.48
CA PHE A 257 -4.95 -8.22 15.12
C PHE A 257 -4.54 -7.51 13.81
N ALA A 258 -3.42 -7.87 13.21
CA ALA A 258 -2.95 -7.30 11.94
C ALA A 258 -2.30 -8.33 11.00
N TYR A 259 -2.62 -9.62 11.14
CA TYR A 259 -2.12 -10.69 10.26
C TYR A 259 -0.59 -10.75 10.18
N GLY A 260 0.10 -10.37 11.26
CA GLY A 260 1.56 -10.33 11.38
C GLY A 260 2.21 -9.07 10.81
N PHE A 261 1.42 -8.12 10.31
CA PHE A 261 1.94 -6.84 9.84
C PHE A 261 2.07 -5.85 10.99
N PHE A 262 3.18 -5.12 11.00
CA PHE A 262 3.33 -3.95 11.87
C PHE A 262 2.17 -2.97 11.64
N ASN A 263 1.39 -2.72 12.69
CA ASN A 263 0.22 -1.87 12.62
C ASN A 263 -0.11 -1.30 14.01
N PRO A 264 0.11 0.00 14.28
CA PRO A 264 -0.23 0.60 15.57
C PRO A 264 -1.72 0.47 15.93
N GLU A 265 -2.62 0.52 14.94
CA GLU A 265 -4.05 0.35 15.12
C GLU A 265 -4.40 -1.01 15.76
N ALA A 266 -3.59 -2.05 15.51
CA ALA A 266 -3.76 -3.37 16.10
C ALA A 266 -3.67 -3.35 17.63
N ILE A 267 -2.85 -2.45 18.21
CA ILE A 267 -2.75 -2.28 19.67
C ILE A 267 -4.06 -1.74 20.22
N LYS A 268 -4.70 -0.78 19.54
CA LYS A 268 -6.01 -0.27 19.93
C LYS A 268 -7.09 -1.33 19.85
N ASP A 269 -7.13 -2.08 18.75
CA ASP A 269 -8.11 -3.15 18.54
C ASP A 269 -7.94 -4.27 19.58
N PHE A 270 -6.70 -4.62 19.91
CA PHE A 270 -6.38 -5.54 20.99
C PHE A 270 -6.87 -5.02 22.35
N LEU A 271 -6.51 -3.79 22.74
CA LEU A 271 -6.90 -3.23 24.04
C LEU A 271 -8.43 -3.11 24.17
N LYS A 272 -9.12 -2.70 23.10
CA LYS A 272 -10.58 -2.66 23.04
C LYS A 272 -11.18 -4.06 23.17
N SER A 273 -10.63 -5.05 22.45
CA SER A 273 -11.07 -6.45 22.55
C SER A 273 -10.88 -7.00 23.95
N ALA A 274 -9.72 -6.77 24.57
CA ALA A 274 -9.42 -7.18 25.94
C ALA A 274 -10.41 -6.54 26.93
N TYR A 275 -10.64 -5.23 26.83
CA TYR A 275 -11.59 -4.52 27.68
C TYR A 275 -13.03 -5.08 27.59
N VAL A 276 -13.47 -5.40 26.37
CA VAL A 276 -14.85 -5.88 26.13
C VAL A 276 -15.01 -7.34 26.56
N TYR A 277 -14.12 -8.23 26.08
CA TYR A 277 -14.36 -9.68 26.06
C TYR A 277 -13.60 -10.48 27.11
N TRP A 278 -12.52 -9.95 27.70
CA TRP A 278 -11.83 -10.67 28.77
C TRP A 278 -12.70 -10.74 30.02
N GLN A 279 -12.56 -11.84 30.76
CA GLN A 279 -13.24 -12.03 32.03
C GLN A 279 -12.64 -11.16 33.13
N ALA A 280 -13.33 -11.08 34.28
CA ALA A 280 -12.84 -10.33 35.42
C ALA A 280 -11.57 -10.97 36.04
N PRO A 281 -10.63 -10.17 36.56
CA PRO A 281 -10.62 -8.71 36.50
C PRO A 281 -10.36 -8.17 35.10
N LYS A 282 -11.09 -7.11 34.77
CA LYS A 282 -10.99 -6.45 33.46
C LYS A 282 -9.81 -5.47 33.44
N PRO A 283 -9.15 -5.32 32.28
CA PRO A 283 -8.02 -4.40 32.14
C PRO A 283 -8.41 -2.95 32.50
N LYS A 284 -7.59 -2.32 33.35
CA LYS A 284 -7.72 -0.92 33.76
C LYS A 284 -6.47 -0.10 33.45
N TYR A 285 -5.29 -0.73 33.49
CA TYR A 285 -4.01 -0.08 33.29
C TYR A 285 -3.28 -0.69 32.09
N VAL A 286 -2.68 0.16 31.27
CA VAL A 286 -1.81 -0.22 30.15
C VAL A 286 -0.46 0.46 30.32
N LEU A 287 0.61 -0.32 30.27
CA LEU A 287 1.96 0.20 30.17
C LEU A 287 2.60 -0.23 28.86
N LEU A 288 3.06 0.75 28.08
CA LEU A 288 3.86 0.51 26.89
C LEU A 288 5.34 0.59 27.26
N ILE A 289 6.12 -0.47 27.04
CA ILE A 289 7.57 -0.47 27.30
C ILE A 289 8.31 -0.60 25.98
N GLY A 290 8.96 0.49 25.59
CA GLY A 290 9.73 0.58 24.36
C GLY A 290 9.63 1.95 23.71
N GLY A 291 10.75 2.39 23.12
CA GLY A 291 10.82 3.62 22.33
C GLY A 291 9.92 3.57 21.10
N ALA A 292 9.35 4.72 20.76
CA ALA A 292 8.54 4.92 19.57
C ALA A 292 9.18 5.94 18.62
N THR A 293 8.99 5.77 17.31
CA THR A 293 9.39 6.77 16.31
C THR A 293 8.37 6.87 15.20
N TYR A 294 8.14 8.08 14.68
CA TYR A 294 7.34 8.29 13.48
C TYR A 294 8.10 7.89 12.20
N ASP A 295 9.43 7.85 12.26
CA ASP A 295 10.30 7.43 11.15
C ASP A 295 10.60 5.92 11.22
N TYR A 296 9.56 5.11 11.36
CA TYR A 296 9.73 3.65 11.52
C TYR A 296 10.21 2.96 10.23
N TYR A 297 9.98 3.56 9.05
CA TYR A 297 10.60 3.15 7.78
C TYR A 297 12.07 3.58 7.64
N GLY A 298 12.54 4.49 8.51
CA GLY A 298 13.91 4.99 8.53
C GLY A 298 14.26 5.82 7.30
N ASP A 299 13.30 6.54 6.74
CA ASP A 299 13.50 7.31 5.51
C ASP A 299 14.37 8.54 5.77
N LYS A 300 14.28 9.14 6.96
CA LYS A 300 15.23 10.20 7.34
C LYS A 300 16.63 9.64 7.51
N PHE A 301 16.76 8.47 8.12
CA PHE A 301 18.05 7.78 8.24
C PHE A 301 18.66 7.43 6.87
N LYS A 302 17.85 7.02 5.88
CA LYS A 302 18.33 6.70 4.53
C LYS A 302 18.72 7.94 3.71
N ASN A 303 17.96 9.03 3.85
CA ASN A 303 18.04 10.16 2.93
C ASN A 303 18.72 11.41 3.51
N LEU A 304 18.95 11.47 4.83
CA LEU A 304 19.61 12.61 5.48
C LEU A 304 20.95 12.19 6.08
N SER A 305 22.03 12.71 5.52
CA SER A 305 23.41 12.46 5.99
C SER A 305 23.67 12.92 7.44
N SER A 306 22.79 13.77 8.00
CA SER A 306 22.87 14.24 9.38
C SER A 306 22.36 13.22 10.40
N VAL A 307 21.60 12.19 9.99
CA VAL A 307 21.06 11.17 10.88
C VAL A 307 22.02 9.98 10.93
N LYS A 308 22.80 9.88 12.01
CA LYS A 308 23.87 8.88 12.16
C LYS A 308 23.38 7.49 12.53
N GLU A 309 22.20 7.37 13.14
CA GLU A 309 21.67 6.09 13.61
C GLU A 309 20.15 5.99 13.40
N ARG A 310 19.69 4.78 13.07
CA ARG A 310 18.26 4.50 12.90
C ARG A 310 17.61 4.36 14.27
N VAL A 311 16.60 5.18 14.54
CA VAL A 311 15.73 5.00 15.71
C VAL A 311 14.82 3.79 15.45
N ILE A 312 14.84 2.81 16.36
CA ILE A 312 14.01 1.61 16.26
C ILE A 312 12.67 1.86 16.92
N ASN A 313 11.60 1.47 16.24
CA ASN A 313 10.24 1.52 16.77
C ASN A 313 9.93 0.21 17.51
N TYR A 314 10.17 0.17 18.82
CA TYR A 314 9.97 -1.05 19.61
C TYR A 314 8.50 -1.29 19.92
N VAL A 315 7.81 -0.27 20.46
CA VAL A 315 6.35 -0.28 20.63
C VAL A 315 5.85 1.03 20.04
N PRO A 316 5.03 1.03 18.98
CA PRO A 316 4.67 2.25 18.27
C PRO A 316 3.84 3.19 19.14
N SER A 317 3.92 4.47 18.81
CA SER A 317 2.94 5.48 19.20
C SER A 317 2.23 5.99 17.94
N PHE A 318 1.20 6.82 18.10
CA PHE A 318 0.30 7.10 17.00
C PHE A 318 -0.44 8.43 17.09
N GLY A 319 -0.73 9.03 15.93
CA GLY A 319 -1.49 10.29 15.85
C GLY A 319 -0.68 11.43 15.22
N ALA A 320 -1.36 12.53 14.91
CA ALA A 320 -0.76 13.79 14.51
C ALA A 320 -1.52 14.93 15.25
N PRO A 321 -1.01 15.44 16.39
CA PRO A 321 0.24 15.07 17.06
C PRO A 321 0.23 13.64 17.63
N VAL A 322 1.41 13.08 17.86
CA VAL A 322 1.60 11.71 18.39
C VAL A 322 1.06 11.62 19.83
N SER A 323 0.27 10.58 20.12
CA SER A 323 -0.36 10.36 21.43
C SER A 323 -0.65 8.89 21.70
N ASP A 324 -0.29 8.41 22.88
CA ASP A 324 -0.65 7.06 23.33
C ASP A 324 -2.10 6.97 23.83
N SER A 325 -2.70 8.07 24.29
CA SER A 325 -4.10 8.11 24.73
C SER A 325 -5.07 7.66 23.62
N TRP A 326 -4.68 7.83 22.36
CA TRP A 326 -5.47 7.36 21.22
C TRP A 326 -5.71 5.84 21.25
N PHE A 327 -4.76 5.05 21.76
CA PHE A 327 -4.88 3.59 21.85
C PHE A 327 -5.97 3.14 22.81
N VAL A 328 -6.33 3.97 23.78
CA VAL A 328 -7.31 3.66 24.83
C VAL A 328 -8.58 4.49 24.73
N THR A 329 -8.78 5.21 23.62
CA THR A 329 -9.94 6.09 23.40
C THR A 329 -10.79 5.58 22.24
N TRP A 330 -11.93 4.97 22.52
CA TRP A 330 -12.88 4.42 21.54
C TRP A 330 -14.34 4.67 21.91
N ASP A 331 -14.58 5.73 22.68
CA ASP A 331 -15.91 6.20 23.04
C ASP A 331 -16.76 6.47 21.79
N THR A 332 -18.03 6.04 21.82
CA THR A 332 -18.95 6.14 20.68
C THR A 332 -19.81 7.41 20.70
N THR A 333 -19.75 8.21 21.78
CA THR A 333 -20.47 9.49 21.92
C THR A 333 -19.73 10.65 21.26
N GLY A 334 -18.47 10.44 20.84
CA GLY A 334 -17.61 11.48 20.27
C GLY A 334 -16.75 12.20 21.32
N ALA A 335 -16.88 11.86 22.60
CA ALA A 335 -16.00 12.37 23.64
C ALA A 335 -14.62 11.69 23.61
N PHE A 336 -13.53 12.46 23.66
CA PHE A 336 -12.17 11.93 23.69
C PHE A 336 -11.75 11.51 25.11
N VAL A 337 -12.50 10.59 25.71
CA VAL A 337 -12.25 10.07 27.06
C VAL A 337 -11.56 8.71 26.98
N PRO A 338 -10.38 8.52 27.60
CA PRO A 338 -9.73 7.21 27.73
C PRO A 338 -10.60 6.22 28.53
N GLN A 339 -10.80 5.01 28.02
CA GLN A 339 -11.46 3.89 28.73
C GLN A 339 -10.49 3.10 29.63
N MET A 340 -9.19 3.30 29.46
CA MET A 340 -8.13 2.70 30.30
C MET A 340 -7.05 3.74 30.59
N ASN A 341 -6.36 3.58 31.72
CA ASN A 341 -5.22 4.42 32.07
C ASN A 341 -3.98 3.92 31.31
N ILE A 342 -3.36 4.78 30.50
CA ILE A 342 -2.18 4.40 29.70
C ILE A 342 -0.96 5.22 30.08
N GLY A 343 0.20 4.56 30.14
CA GLY A 343 1.51 5.18 30.28
C GLY A 343 2.55 4.52 29.37
N ARG A 344 3.73 5.13 29.28
CA ARG A 344 4.85 4.60 28.51
C ARG A 344 6.17 4.77 29.25
N LEU A 345 7.01 3.73 29.19
CA LEU A 345 8.46 3.79 29.46
C LEU A 345 9.21 3.73 28.11
N PRO A 346 9.70 4.85 27.56
CA PRO A 346 10.26 4.92 26.22
C PRO A 346 11.74 4.48 26.20
N VAL A 347 11.98 3.20 26.50
CA VAL A 347 13.34 2.63 26.60
C VAL A 347 13.83 2.07 25.26
N THR A 348 15.13 2.18 25.01
CA THR A 348 15.80 1.58 23.85
C THR A 348 16.76 0.46 24.22
N THR A 349 17.12 0.31 25.51
CA THR A 349 17.99 -0.75 26.02
C THR A 349 17.46 -1.38 27.31
N ASN A 350 17.92 -2.59 27.65
CA ASN A 350 17.53 -3.26 28.89
C ASN A 350 18.09 -2.54 30.13
N GLU A 351 19.25 -1.90 29.99
CA GLU A 351 19.88 -1.09 31.04
C GLU A 351 19.03 0.13 31.38
N GLN A 352 18.52 0.83 30.36
CA GLN A 352 17.60 1.95 30.58
C GLN A 352 16.34 1.49 31.31
N LEU A 353 15.79 0.34 30.91
CA LEU A 353 14.62 -0.23 31.55
C LEU A 353 14.89 -0.58 33.02
N GLN A 354 16.07 -1.12 33.33
CA GLN A 354 16.51 -1.40 34.69
C GLN A 354 16.64 -0.14 35.56
N TRP A 355 16.89 1.04 35.01
CA TRP A 355 16.93 2.29 35.78
C TRP A 355 15.55 2.78 36.22
N TYR A 356 14.48 2.36 35.54
CA TYR A 356 13.11 2.71 35.89
C TYR A 356 12.43 1.72 36.85
N MET A 357 13.00 0.52 36.99
CA MET A 357 12.53 -0.56 37.87
C MET A 357 13.29 -0.54 39.18
#